data_AF-A0A3A8YUT2-F1
#
_entry.id   AF-A0A3A8YUT2-F1
#
_cell.length_a   1.000
_cell.length_b   1.000
_cell.length_c   1.000
_cell.angle_alpha   90.00
_cell.angle_beta   90.00
_cell.angle_gamma   90.00
#
_symmetry.space_group_name_H-M   'P 1'
#
loop_
_entity.id
_entity.type
_entity.pdbx_description
1 polymer ?
#
loop_
_entity_poly.entity_id
_entity_poly.type
_entity_poly.pdbx_seq_one_letter_code
_entity_poly.pdbx_strand_id
1 'polypeptide(L)' 'MRKHSLTYHLENAKSHGVTKEEMAAIITHVAIYVGWPKGWAVFRLAKDVWKETE' A
#
# COMPACT_ATOMS: atom_id res chain seq x y z
N MET A 1 19.42 -3.59 5.33
CA MET A 1 18.19 -3.95 4.60
C MET A 1 17.40 -2.67 4.33
N ARG A 2 17.45 -2.09 3.13
CA ARG A 2 16.76 -0.82 2.84
C ARG A 2 15.25 -1.07 2.75
N LYS A 3 14.51 -0.86 3.84
CA LYS A 3 13.06 -0.64 3.73
C LYS A 3 12.88 0.69 2.99
N HIS A 4 12.29 0.67 1.79
CA HIS A 4 11.98 1.90 1.06
C HIS A 4 11.05 2.77 1.91
N SER A 5 11.21 4.10 1.86
CA SER A 5 10.38 5.05 2.64
C SER A 5 8.87 4.78 2.49
N LEU A 6 8.41 4.41 1.29
CA LEU A 6 7.01 4.06 1.04
C LEU A 6 6.57 2.81 1.82
N THR A 7 7.41 1.78 1.91
CA THR A 7 7.10 0.57 2.70
C THR A 7 6.94 0.91 4.18
N TYR A 8 7.78 1.80 4.72
CA TYR A 8 7.65 2.28 6.09
C TYR A 8 6.31 3.00 6.33
N HIS A 9 5.89 3.88 5.42
CA HIS A 9 4.60 4.57 5.53
C HIS A 9 3.40 3.60 5.40
N LEU A 10 3.51 2.55 4.59
CA LEU A 10 2.49 1.50 4.49
C LEU A 10 2.39 0.68 5.78
N GLU A 11 3.52 0.27 6.36
CA GLU A 11 3.56 -0.42 7.67
C GLU A 11 2.96 0.44 8.77
N ASN A 12 3.28 1.73 8.79
CA ASN A 12 2.72 2.70 9.74
C ASN A 12 1.21 2.88 9.54
N ALA A 13 0.71 2.95 8.30
CA ALA A 13 -0.72 3.02 8.04
C ALA A 13 -1.44 1.78 8.61
N LYS A 14 -0.90 0.58 8.39
CA LYS A 14 -1.43 -0.66 8.98
C LYS A 14 -1.43 -0.63 10.51
N SER A 15 -0.34 -0.17 11.13
CA SER A 15 -0.24 -0.10 12.60
C SER A 15 -1.22 0.90 13.23
N HIS A 16 -1.70 1.87 12.46
CA HIS A 16 -2.71 2.85 12.87
C HIS A 16 -4.13 2.46 12.44
N GLY A 17 -4.34 1.21 12.03
CA GLY A 17 -5.67 0.65 11.81
C GLY A 17 -6.22 0.80 10.40
N VAL A 18 -5.43 1.28 9.43
CA VAL A 18 -5.87 1.29 8.03
C VAL A 18 -6.05 -0.15 7.54
N THR A 19 -7.28 -0.46 7.15
CA THR A 19 -7.67 -1.77 6.66
C THR A 19 -7.13 -2.03 5.25
N LYS A 20 -7.15 -3.31 4.85
CA LYS A 20 -6.74 -3.73 3.51
C LYS A 20 -7.61 -3.10 2.43
N GLU A 21 -8.91 -3.03 2.70
CA GLU A 21 -9.95 -2.47 1.84
C GLU A 21 -9.75 -0.95 1.67
N GLU A 22 -9.52 -0.23 2.77
CA GLU A 22 -9.21 1.20 2.73
C GLU A 22 -7.92 1.48 1.96
N MET A 23 -6.85 0.71 2.20
CA MET A 23 -5.60 0.87 1.46
C MET A 23 -5.80 0.60 -0.04
N ALA A 24 -6.57 -0.42 -0.40
CA ALA A 24 -6.90 -0.70 -1.80
C ALA A 24 -7.70 0.45 -2.44
N ALA A 25 -8.63 1.07 -1.72
CA ALA A 25 -9.39 2.23 -2.17
C ALA A 25 -8.50 3.46 -2.36
N ILE A 26 -7.59 3.74 -1.40
CA ILE A 26 -6.64 4.86 -1.48
C ILE A 26 -5.73 4.72 -2.70
N ILE A 27 -5.11 3.55 -2.89
CA ILE A 27 -4.21 3.32 -4.04
C ILE A 27 -4.98 3.46 -5.36
N THR A 28 -6.20 2.91 -5.43
CA THR A 28 -7.06 3.02 -6.62
C THR A 28 -7.40 4.48 -6.93
N HIS A 29 -7.78 5.25 -5.92
CA HIS A 29 -8.10 6.67 -6.08
C HIS A 29 -6.90 7.46 -6.59
N VAL A 30 -5.73 7.29 -5.96
CA VAL A 30 -4.49 7.96 -6.37
C VAL A 30 -4.08 7.57 -7.78
N ALA A 31 -4.27 6.29 -8.18
CA ALA A 31 -3.94 5.81 -9.53
C ALA A 31 -4.71 6.54 -10.64
N ILE A 32 -5.92 7.06 -10.37
CA ILE A 32 -6.65 7.92 -11.33
C ILE A 32 -5.89 9.22 -11.59
N TYR A 33 -5.26 9.80 -10.58
CA TYR A 33 -4.50 11.05 -10.70
C TYR A 33 -3.08 10.87 -11.24
N VAL A 34 -2.44 9.74 -10.93
CA VAL A 34 -1.00 9.55 -11.22
C VAL A 34 -0.71 8.42 -12.22
N GLY A 35 -1.76 7.76 -12.71
CA GLY A 35 -1.70 6.64 -13.65
C GLY A 35 -1.54 5.27 -12.99
N TRP A 36 -2.16 4.27 -13.62
CA TRP A 36 -2.10 2.86 -13.20
C TRP A 36 -0.68 2.27 -13.07
N PRO A 37 0.33 2.60 -13.90
CA PRO A 37 1.69 2.07 -13.71
C PRO A 37 2.26 2.31 -12.32
N LYS A 38 2.01 3.49 -11.73
CA LYS A 38 2.42 3.81 -10.35
C LYS A 38 1.56 3.08 -9.33
N GLY A 39 0.23 3.05 -9.53
CA GLY A 39 -0.69 2.30 -8.68
C GLY A 39 -0.30 0.83 -8.54
N TRP A 40 0.02 0.16 -9.66
CA TRP A 40 0.49 -1.24 -9.65
C TRP A 40 1.80 -1.44 -8.89
N ALA A 41 2.72 -0.49 -8.95
CA ALA A 41 3.95 -0.54 -8.17
C ALA A 41 3.65 -0.51 -6.66
N VAL A 42 2.72 0.36 -6.23
CA VAL A 42 2.32 0.45 -4.82
C VAL A 42 1.50 -0.76 -4.38
N PHE A 43 0.60 -1.28 -5.22
CA PHE A 43 -0.18 -2.48 -4.90
C PHE A 43 0.69 -3.69 -4.57
N ARG A 44 1.81 -3.89 -5.30
CA ARG A 44 2.77 -4.97 -4.98
C ARG A 44 3.33 -4.83 -3.57
N LEU A 45 3.70 -3.61 -3.16
CA LEU A 45 4.22 -3.33 -1.81
C LEU A 45 3.13 -3.48 -0.74
N ALA A 46 1.92 -2.97 -1.01
CA ALA A 46 0.79 -3.09 -0.09
C ALA A 46 0.41 -4.56 0.14
N LYS A 47 0.45 -5.40 -0.90
CA LYS A 47 0.24 -6.85 -0.74
C LYS A 47 1.23 -7.48 0.25
N ASP A 48 2.49 -7.06 0.27
CA ASP A 48 3.48 -7.58 1.20
C ASP A 48 3.22 -7.13 2.65
N VAL A 49 2.74 -5.90 2.86
CA VAL A 49 2.44 -5.35 4.19
C VAL A 49 1.13 -5.93 4.78
N TRP A 50 0.11 -6.13 3.94
CA TRP A 50 -1.18 -6.74 4.33
C TRP A 50 -1.25 -8.24 4.02
N LYS A 51 -0.12 -8.96 3.95
CA LYS A 51 -0.17 -10.43 4.01
C LYS A 51 -0.84 -10.82 5.32
N GLU A 52 -2.00 -11.45 5.20
CA GLU A 52 -2.57 -12.23 6.29
C GLU A 52 -1.63 -13.43 6.47
N THR A 53 -1.10 -13.60 7.68
CA THR A 53 -0.53 -14.88 8.08
C THR A 53 -1.69 -15.85 8.06
N GLU A 54 -1.64 -16.87 7.18
CA GLU A 54 -2.48 -18.06 7.37
C GLU A 54 -2.25 -18.66 8.77
#